data_AF-A0A819L8B7-F1
#
_entry.id   AF-A0A819L8B7-F1
#
_cell.length_a   1.000
_cell.length_b   1.000
_cell.length_c   1.000
_cell.angle_alpha   90.00
_cell.angle_beta   90.00
_cell.angle_gamma   90.00
#
_symmetry.space_group_name_H-M   'P 1'
#
loop_
_entity.id
_entity.type
_entity.pdbx_description
1 polymer ?
#
loop_
_entity_poly.entity_id
_entity_poly.type
_entity_poly.pdbx_seq_one_letter_code
_entity_poly.pdbx_strand_id
1 'polypeptide(L)'
;MKLLYSFCAVLFLLITLNRAHTPGTVTVDTFTFEKIINNFDVVLAKFDDKYPYGDNQDQFKKFAESVANTKTLILAEIPITDYGDKENEQLAKEYSVTKADFPAYKLFLKGKSKPIDYTGDKTEDDLKHFLSKNTDLWFGLPGTLEILDRISREFFDASSSNDETSQKSLLEKAREHVKGLVNKKEQKSGESYLKIMESVVKQGVDFLKREGRRVQNLLKGKINNEKREELQHRANILLSFKSLKETVTETLDEIKDKVVEAAKQVKETVTGNTDL
;
A
#
# COMPACT_ATOMS: atom_id res chain seq x y z
N MET A 1 2.64 -10.55 -51.10
CA MET A 1 2.26 -11.17 -49.82
C MET A 1 3.44 -11.40 -48.86
N LYS A 2 4.58 -11.98 -49.27
CA LYS A 2 5.74 -12.19 -48.36
C LYS A 2 6.34 -10.90 -47.76
N LEU A 3 6.40 -9.80 -48.53
CA LEU A 3 6.87 -8.50 -48.00
C LEU A 3 5.91 -7.87 -46.97
N LEU A 4 4.60 -8.09 -47.10
CA LEU A 4 3.59 -7.54 -46.19
C LEU A 4 3.60 -8.27 -44.84
N TYR A 5 3.81 -9.59 -44.85
CA TYR A 5 4.03 -10.38 -43.63
C TYR A 5 5.34 -10.01 -42.92
N SER A 6 6.41 -9.74 -43.67
CA SER A 6 7.68 -9.27 -43.12
C SER A 6 7.54 -7.90 -42.45
N PHE A 7 6.80 -6.98 -43.08
CA PHE A 7 6.55 -5.65 -42.52
C PHE A 7 5.68 -5.70 -41.26
N CYS A 8 4.64 -6.56 -41.24
CA CYS A 8 3.84 -6.79 -40.03
C CYS A 8 4.64 -7.43 -38.90
N ALA A 9 5.55 -8.38 -39.18
CA ALA A 9 6.40 -8.99 -38.16
C ALA A 9 7.41 -8.00 -37.56
N VAL A 10 8.01 -7.15 -38.40
CA VAL A 10 8.92 -6.08 -37.94
C VAL A 10 8.16 -5.02 -37.14
N LEU A 11 6.93 -4.66 -37.55
CA LEU A 11 6.08 -3.72 -36.82
C LEU A 11 5.62 -4.29 -35.47
N PHE A 12 5.29 -5.60 -35.40
CA PHE A 12 4.96 -6.28 -34.14
C PHE A 12 6.16 -6.32 -33.19
N LEU A 13 7.37 -6.56 -33.72
CA LEU A 13 8.63 -6.55 -32.96
C LEU A 13 8.97 -5.15 -32.43
N LEU A 14 8.73 -4.10 -33.23
CA LEU A 14 8.89 -2.70 -32.83
C LEU A 14 7.88 -2.27 -31.75
N ILE A 15 6.65 -2.77 -31.79
CA ILE A 15 5.64 -2.50 -30.75
C ILE A 15 5.97 -3.24 -29.45
N THR A 16 6.60 -4.42 -29.51
CA THR A 16 7.06 -5.13 -28.30
C THR A 16 8.28 -4.49 -27.63
N LEU A 17 9.15 -3.81 -28.39
CA LEU A 17 10.35 -3.15 -27.83
C LEU A 17 10.01 -1.98 -26.89
N ASN A 18 8.90 -1.26 -27.15
CA ASN A 18 8.42 -0.18 -26.27
C ASN A 18 7.69 -0.68 -25.00
N ARG A 19 7.52 -2.00 -24.81
CA ARG A 19 6.78 -2.57 -23.66
C ARG A 19 7.66 -3.03 -22.50
N ALA A 20 8.98 -3.01 -22.63
CA ALA A 20 9.88 -3.47 -21.58
C ALA A 20 10.09 -2.44 -20.46
N HIS A 21 9.85 -1.16 -20.72
CA HIS A 21 10.10 -0.09 -19.75
C HIS A 21 8.86 0.18 -18.87
N THR A 22 9.00 0.00 -17.56
CA THR A 22 7.96 0.35 -16.58
C THR A 22 7.99 1.85 -16.26
N PRO A 23 6.91 2.62 -16.53
CA PRO A 23 6.85 4.02 -16.12
C PRO A 23 7.09 4.19 -14.61
N GLY A 24 7.85 5.21 -14.22
CA GLY A 24 8.20 5.45 -12.82
C GLY A 24 9.41 4.66 -12.32
N THR A 25 10.09 3.92 -13.19
CA THR A 25 11.34 3.21 -12.88
C THR A 25 12.51 3.73 -13.70
N VAL A 26 13.72 3.43 -13.26
CA VAL A 26 14.97 3.71 -13.96
C VAL A 26 15.65 2.39 -14.26
N THR A 27 15.84 2.07 -15.54
CA THR A 27 16.67 0.93 -15.93
C THR A 27 18.14 1.29 -15.70
N VAL A 28 18.85 0.45 -14.96
CA VAL A 28 20.25 0.68 -14.58
C VAL A 28 21.11 -0.51 -14.98
N ASP A 29 22.39 -0.25 -15.12
CA ASP A 29 23.44 -1.21 -15.49
C ASP A 29 24.58 -1.21 -14.45
N THR A 30 25.60 -2.01 -14.71
CA THR A 30 26.78 -2.15 -13.83
C THR A 30 27.53 -0.82 -13.61
N PHE A 31 27.45 0.14 -14.54
CA PHE A 31 28.16 1.42 -14.43
C PHE A 31 27.34 2.52 -13.77
N THR A 32 26.02 2.41 -13.83
CA THR A 32 25.07 3.41 -13.32
C THR A 32 24.53 3.04 -11.95
N PHE A 33 24.44 1.74 -11.63
CA PHE A 33 23.83 1.28 -10.38
C PHE A 33 24.50 1.86 -9.13
N GLU A 34 25.84 1.82 -9.05
CA GLU A 34 26.58 2.41 -7.94
C GLU A 34 26.33 3.92 -7.79
N LYS A 35 26.19 4.64 -8.91
CA LYS A 35 25.92 6.09 -8.89
C LYS A 35 24.52 6.36 -8.33
N ILE A 36 23.54 5.51 -8.63
CA ILE A 36 22.19 5.64 -8.11
C ILE A 36 22.17 5.37 -6.60
N ILE A 37 22.70 4.24 -6.14
CA ILE A 37 22.65 3.88 -4.70
C ILE A 37 23.42 4.88 -3.80
N ASN A 38 24.43 5.58 -4.35
CA ASN A 38 25.21 6.56 -3.59
C ASN A 38 24.56 7.95 -3.51
N ASN A 39 23.69 8.32 -4.45
CA ASN A 39 23.09 9.66 -4.53
C ASN A 39 21.67 9.74 -3.96
N PHE A 40 20.93 8.64 -3.92
CA PHE A 40 19.55 8.60 -3.44
C PHE A 40 19.45 7.99 -2.04
N ASP A 41 18.49 8.47 -1.25
CA ASP A 41 18.33 8.03 0.14
C ASP A 41 17.72 6.63 0.24
N VAL A 42 16.76 6.33 -0.65
CA VAL A 42 16.07 5.04 -0.72
C VAL A 42 16.02 4.56 -2.17
N VAL A 43 16.58 3.38 -2.44
CA VAL A 43 16.53 2.73 -3.75
C VAL A 43 15.99 1.31 -3.60
N LEU A 44 14.88 1.01 -4.27
CA LEU A 44 14.39 -0.36 -4.40
C LEU A 44 14.85 -0.91 -5.76
N ALA A 45 15.78 -1.86 -5.73
CA ALA A 45 16.29 -2.51 -6.92
C ALA A 45 15.50 -3.79 -7.22
N LYS A 46 15.03 -3.94 -8.45
CA LYS A 46 14.42 -5.16 -9.00
C LYS A 46 15.43 -5.82 -9.95
N PHE A 47 15.93 -6.98 -9.55
CA PHE A 47 16.73 -7.85 -10.40
C PHE A 47 15.78 -8.84 -11.08
N ASP A 48 15.77 -8.85 -12.41
CA ASP A 48 14.83 -9.66 -13.18
C ASP A 48 15.40 -9.98 -14.56
N ASP A 49 14.69 -10.82 -15.32
CA ASP A 49 14.98 -11.03 -16.73
C ASP A 49 14.84 -9.71 -17.52
N LYS A 50 15.51 -9.61 -18.67
CA LYS A 50 15.45 -8.43 -19.55
C LYS A 50 14.06 -8.16 -20.10
N TYR A 51 13.24 -9.21 -20.22
CA TYR A 51 11.86 -9.10 -20.68
C TYR A 51 10.90 -9.74 -19.69
N PRO A 52 10.67 -9.10 -18.52
CA PRO A 52 9.84 -9.67 -17.48
C PRO A 52 8.37 -9.64 -17.89
N TYR A 53 7.63 -10.70 -17.55
CA TYR A 53 6.22 -10.86 -17.87
C TYR A 53 5.47 -11.61 -16.77
N GLY A 54 4.13 -11.64 -16.86
CA GLY A 54 3.25 -12.32 -15.92
C GLY A 54 2.83 -11.46 -14.74
N ASP A 55 2.10 -12.08 -13.80
CA ASP A 55 1.39 -11.38 -12.72
C ASP A 55 2.33 -10.55 -11.84
N ASN A 56 3.54 -11.04 -11.56
CA ASN A 56 4.53 -10.31 -10.76
C ASN A 56 4.97 -9.00 -11.45
N GLN A 57 5.13 -9.00 -12.77
CA GLN A 57 5.47 -7.79 -13.51
C GLN A 57 4.30 -6.80 -13.55
N ASP A 58 3.07 -7.29 -13.66
CA ASP A 58 1.89 -6.44 -13.64
C ASP A 58 1.64 -5.82 -12.26
N GLN A 59 1.87 -6.57 -11.18
CA GLN A 59 1.88 -6.03 -9.81
C GLN A 59 2.98 -4.98 -9.62
N PHE A 60 4.18 -5.24 -10.14
CA PHE A 60 5.28 -4.29 -10.06
C PHE A 60 4.99 -2.98 -10.81
N LYS A 61 4.32 -3.03 -11.98
CA LYS A 61 3.88 -1.83 -12.70
C LYS A 61 2.90 -0.99 -11.88
N LYS A 62 1.89 -1.63 -11.27
CA LYS A 62 0.94 -0.92 -10.39
C LYS A 62 1.63 -0.30 -9.19
N PHE A 63 2.54 -1.05 -8.58
CA PHE A 63 3.39 -0.56 -7.51
C PHE A 63 4.19 0.67 -7.94
N ALA A 64 4.89 0.61 -9.08
CA ALA A 64 5.66 1.73 -9.62
C ALA A 64 4.81 2.98 -9.87
N GLU A 65 3.62 2.82 -10.45
CA GLU A 65 2.67 3.91 -10.63
C GLU A 65 2.20 4.50 -9.30
N SER A 66 1.96 3.66 -8.30
CA SER A 66 1.46 4.09 -6.99
C SER A 66 2.48 4.89 -6.18
N VAL A 67 3.78 4.63 -6.37
CA VAL A 67 4.87 5.29 -5.65
C VAL A 67 5.59 6.36 -6.47
N ALA A 68 5.13 6.63 -7.70
CA ALA A 68 5.75 7.57 -8.63
C ALA A 68 5.87 9.00 -8.07
N ASN A 69 5.00 9.39 -7.14
CA ASN A 69 5.02 10.71 -6.51
C ASN A 69 5.93 10.79 -5.26
N THR A 70 6.51 9.68 -4.82
CA THR A 70 7.39 9.62 -3.65
C THR A 70 8.78 10.12 -4.01
N LYS A 71 9.07 11.39 -3.74
CA LYS A 71 10.30 12.09 -4.18
C LYS A 71 11.62 11.46 -3.73
N THR A 72 11.61 10.74 -2.62
CA THR A 72 12.80 10.18 -1.97
C THR A 72 13.06 8.72 -2.33
N LEU A 73 12.15 8.08 -3.07
CA LEU A 73 12.26 6.69 -3.51
C LEU A 73 12.60 6.62 -4.99
N ILE A 74 13.64 5.85 -5.32
CA ILE A 74 13.93 5.44 -6.69
C ILE A 74 13.67 3.95 -6.86
N LEU A 75 12.95 3.61 -7.93
CA LEU A 75 12.80 2.24 -8.39
C LEU A 75 13.82 1.97 -9.49
N ALA A 76 14.74 1.04 -9.24
CA ALA A 76 15.78 0.68 -10.18
C ALA A 76 15.50 -0.71 -10.77
N GLU A 77 15.39 -0.82 -12.09
CA GLU A 77 15.28 -2.10 -12.79
C GLU A 77 16.65 -2.53 -13.30
N ILE A 78 17.09 -3.73 -12.92
CA ILE A 78 18.35 -4.32 -13.35
C ILE A 78 18.02 -5.53 -14.23
N PRO A 79 17.90 -5.32 -15.56
CA PRO A 79 17.65 -6.42 -16.48
C PRO A 79 18.91 -7.28 -16.59
N ILE A 80 18.76 -8.59 -16.38
CA ILE A 80 19.84 -9.56 -16.46
C ILE A 80 19.62 -10.43 -17.69
N THR A 81 20.65 -10.58 -18.53
CA THR A 81 20.67 -11.55 -19.63
C THR A 81 21.72 -12.62 -19.40
N ASP A 82 21.39 -13.86 -19.73
CA ASP A 82 22.33 -14.99 -19.80
C ASP A 82 22.75 -15.34 -21.23
N TYR A 83 22.06 -14.76 -22.22
CA TYR A 83 22.35 -14.91 -23.65
C TYR A 83 23.01 -13.64 -24.19
N GLY A 84 23.93 -13.80 -25.15
CA GLY A 84 24.68 -12.69 -25.74
C GLY A 84 25.77 -12.15 -24.81
N ASP A 85 25.84 -10.82 -24.67
CA ASP A 85 26.91 -10.11 -23.93
C ASP A 85 26.78 -10.16 -22.39
N LYS A 86 25.85 -10.98 -21.87
CA LYS A 86 25.61 -11.23 -20.44
C LYS A 86 25.53 -9.95 -19.60
N GLU A 87 24.62 -9.07 -20.00
CA GLU A 87 24.42 -7.77 -19.36
C GLU A 87 24.04 -7.97 -17.88
N ASN A 88 24.69 -7.21 -16.99
CA ASN A 88 24.44 -7.16 -15.54
C ASN A 88 24.61 -8.48 -14.77
N GLU A 89 25.17 -9.53 -15.38
CA GLU A 89 25.47 -10.80 -14.69
C GLU A 89 26.41 -10.58 -13.48
N GLN A 90 27.34 -9.63 -13.59
CA GLN A 90 28.24 -9.28 -12.50
C GLN A 90 27.50 -8.69 -11.29
N LEU A 91 26.54 -7.79 -11.51
CA LEU A 91 25.69 -7.26 -10.43
C LEU A 91 24.87 -8.36 -9.77
N ALA A 92 24.30 -9.28 -10.57
CA ALA A 92 23.56 -10.41 -10.02
C ALA A 92 24.45 -11.27 -9.10
N LYS A 93 25.69 -11.55 -9.52
CA LYS A 93 26.68 -12.29 -8.71
C LYS A 93 27.06 -11.55 -7.43
N GLU A 94 27.34 -10.25 -7.52
CA GLU A 94 27.69 -9.41 -6.37
C GLU A 94 26.61 -9.45 -5.29
N TYR A 95 25.34 -9.38 -5.69
CA TYR A 95 24.21 -9.40 -4.78
C TYR A 95 23.62 -10.80 -4.54
N SER A 96 24.30 -11.85 -4.98
CA SER A 96 23.89 -13.26 -4.82
C SER A 96 22.47 -13.54 -5.33
N VAL A 97 22.11 -12.96 -6.48
CA VAL A 97 20.83 -13.19 -7.16
C VAL A 97 21.03 -14.17 -8.30
N THR A 98 20.18 -15.20 -8.35
CA THR A 98 20.14 -16.18 -9.43
C THR A 98 18.83 -16.10 -10.21
N LYS A 99 18.76 -16.76 -11.36
CA LYS A 99 17.52 -16.85 -12.15
C LYS A 99 16.34 -17.46 -11.40
N ALA A 100 16.60 -18.33 -10.42
CA ALA A 100 15.55 -18.94 -9.60
C ALA A 100 14.87 -17.91 -8.68
N ASP A 101 15.56 -16.80 -8.39
CA ASP A 101 15.08 -15.76 -7.49
C ASP A 101 14.22 -14.71 -8.20
N PHE A 102 14.19 -14.71 -9.54
CA PHE A 102 13.53 -13.66 -10.31
C PHE A 102 11.99 -13.64 -10.12
N PRO A 103 11.37 -12.45 -10.06
CA PRO A 103 12.01 -11.17 -9.75
C PRO A 103 12.50 -11.14 -8.29
N ALA A 104 13.71 -10.63 -8.08
CA ALA A 104 14.29 -10.44 -6.75
C ALA A 104 14.33 -8.94 -6.43
N TYR A 105 13.87 -8.56 -5.24
CA TYR A 105 13.87 -7.17 -4.79
C TYR A 105 14.87 -6.97 -3.64
N LYS A 106 15.66 -5.91 -3.72
CA LYS A 106 16.62 -5.51 -2.69
C LYS A 106 16.50 -4.03 -2.41
N LEU A 107 16.40 -3.68 -1.13
CA LEU A 107 16.29 -2.30 -0.66
C LEU A 107 17.65 -1.77 -0.22
N PHE A 108 18.08 -0.69 -0.86
CA PHE A 108 19.31 0.03 -0.56
C PHE A 108 18.94 1.33 0.16
N LEU A 109 19.59 1.55 1.30
CA LEU A 109 19.40 2.72 2.13
C LEU A 109 20.74 3.43 2.27
N LYS A 110 20.74 4.75 2.05
CA LYS A 110 21.96 5.54 2.13
C LYS A 110 22.60 5.42 3.51
N GLY A 111 23.90 5.19 3.52
CA GLY A 111 24.68 4.98 4.75
C GLY A 111 24.63 3.54 5.31
N LYS A 112 23.85 2.63 4.72
CA LYS A 112 23.93 1.19 5.04
C LYS A 112 24.85 0.48 4.05
N SER A 113 25.75 -0.36 4.57
CA SER A 113 26.72 -1.10 3.76
C SER A 113 26.15 -2.34 3.09
N LYS A 114 24.97 -2.82 3.52
CA LYS A 114 24.30 -4.01 2.97
C LYS A 114 22.85 -3.68 2.63
N PRO A 115 22.34 -4.14 1.48
CA PRO A 115 20.93 -4.04 1.17
C PRO A 115 20.10 -4.98 2.05
N ILE A 116 18.80 -4.70 2.12
CA ILE A 116 17.81 -5.53 2.79
C ILE A 116 17.09 -6.36 1.73
N ASP A 117 17.14 -7.68 1.87
CA ASP A 117 16.48 -8.60 0.94
C ASP A 117 14.98 -8.65 1.19
N TYR A 118 14.21 -8.66 0.11
CA TYR A 118 12.78 -8.88 0.17
C TYR A 118 12.43 -10.34 -0.07
N THR A 119 11.73 -10.95 0.88
CA THR A 119 11.33 -12.36 0.83
C THR A 119 9.81 -12.55 0.93
N GLY A 120 9.04 -11.46 0.79
CA GLY A 120 7.58 -11.49 0.86
C GLY A 120 6.93 -11.73 -0.50
N ASP A 121 5.61 -11.65 -0.53
CA ASP A 121 4.81 -11.83 -1.75
C ASP A 121 5.00 -10.65 -2.72
N LYS A 122 4.97 -10.93 -4.03
CA LYS A 122 5.31 -9.95 -5.07
C LYS A 122 4.11 -9.08 -5.46
N THR A 123 3.32 -8.66 -4.48
CA THR A 123 2.13 -7.81 -4.66
C THR A 123 2.46 -6.34 -4.40
N GLU A 124 1.65 -5.44 -4.94
CA GLU A 124 1.78 -3.99 -4.69
C GLU A 124 1.75 -3.65 -3.18
N ASP A 125 0.83 -4.25 -2.44
CA ASP A 125 0.61 -3.94 -1.03
C ASP A 125 1.77 -4.45 -0.15
N ASP A 126 2.28 -5.65 -0.43
CA ASP A 126 3.40 -6.21 0.34
C ASP A 126 4.70 -5.44 0.09
N LEU A 127 4.94 -4.99 -1.15
CA LEU A 127 6.09 -4.13 -1.48
C LEU A 127 6.01 -2.76 -0.76
N LYS A 128 4.82 -2.14 -0.72
CA LYS A 128 4.60 -0.91 0.07
C LYS A 128 4.80 -1.13 1.55
N HIS A 129 4.30 -2.25 2.08
CA HIS A 129 4.47 -2.60 3.49
C HIS A 129 5.96 -2.79 3.83
N PHE A 130 6.69 -3.49 2.96
CA PHE A 130 8.14 -3.69 3.11
C PHE A 130 8.90 -2.36 3.14
N LEU A 131 8.60 -1.43 2.23
CA LEU A 131 9.23 -0.11 2.25
C LEU A 131 8.85 0.68 3.51
N SER A 132 7.56 0.72 3.87
CA SER A 132 7.07 1.41 5.08
C SER A 132 7.75 0.89 6.36
N LYS A 133 8.04 -0.41 6.41
CA LYS A 133 8.67 -1.05 7.58
C LYS A 133 10.14 -0.68 7.72
N ASN A 134 10.84 -0.44 6.60
CA ASN A 134 12.28 -0.25 6.57
C ASN A 134 12.71 1.20 6.34
N THR A 135 11.76 2.10 6.10
CA THR A 135 11.97 3.51 5.79
C THR A 135 10.90 4.38 6.44
N ASP A 136 11.15 5.69 6.55
CA ASP A 136 10.14 6.65 7.02
C ASP A 136 9.14 7.05 5.92
N LEU A 137 9.12 6.32 4.80
CA LEU A 137 8.23 6.61 3.68
C LEU A 137 6.82 6.16 4.03
N TRP A 138 5.88 7.10 3.90
CA TRP A 138 4.46 6.81 4.07
C TRP A 138 3.84 6.41 2.74
N PHE A 139 3.49 5.13 2.62
CA PHE A 139 2.66 4.61 1.53
C PHE A 139 1.30 4.32 2.13
N GLY A 140 0.47 5.36 2.24
CA GLY A 140 -0.89 5.21 2.71
C GLY A 140 -1.64 4.08 1.99
N LEU A 141 -2.69 3.57 2.63
CA LEU A 141 -3.58 2.62 1.95
C LEU A 141 -4.20 3.26 0.70
N PRO A 142 -4.51 2.49 -0.36
CA PRO A 142 -5.14 3.03 -1.55
C PRO A 142 -6.35 3.92 -1.22
N GLY A 143 -6.38 5.11 -1.81
CA GLY A 143 -7.42 6.11 -1.55
C GLY A 143 -7.22 6.98 -0.31
N THR A 144 -6.12 6.81 0.45
CA THR A 144 -5.81 7.67 1.60
C THR A 144 -4.85 8.82 1.25
N LEU A 145 -4.90 9.90 2.02
CA LEU A 145 -4.04 11.08 1.86
C LEU A 145 -3.45 11.46 3.22
N GLU A 146 -2.12 11.55 3.31
CA GLU A 146 -1.39 11.65 4.59
C GLU A 146 -1.89 12.80 5.48
N ILE A 147 -2.01 13.97 4.86
CA ILE A 147 -2.43 15.19 5.54
C ILE A 147 -3.88 15.07 6.00
N LEU A 148 -4.76 14.47 5.19
CA LEU A 148 -6.15 14.25 5.57
C LEU A 148 -6.29 13.14 6.61
N ASP A 149 -5.42 12.13 6.62
CA ASP A 149 -5.37 11.11 7.67
C ASP A 149 -5.00 11.73 9.01
N ARG A 150 -3.99 12.60 9.03
CA ARG A 150 -3.64 13.35 10.23
C ARG A 150 -4.78 14.23 10.71
N ILE A 151 -5.39 15.02 9.81
CA ILE A 151 -6.54 15.87 10.16
C ILE A 151 -7.71 15.01 10.65
N SER A 152 -7.96 13.83 10.06
CA SER A 152 -9.05 12.93 10.46
C SER A 152 -8.88 12.38 11.87
N ARG A 153 -7.64 12.07 12.28
CA ARG A 153 -7.33 11.68 13.65
C ARG A 153 -7.58 12.81 14.64
N GLU A 154 -7.06 14.00 14.36
CA GLU A 154 -7.29 15.19 15.20
C GLU A 154 -8.78 15.55 15.27
N PHE A 155 -9.49 15.45 14.15
CA PHE A 155 -10.91 15.72 14.04
C PHE A 155 -11.73 14.72 14.85
N PHE A 156 -11.35 13.45 14.85
CA PHE A 156 -11.99 12.43 15.67
C PHE A 156 -11.80 12.69 17.17
N ASP A 157 -10.59 13.03 17.60
CA ASP A 157 -10.30 13.34 19.00
C ASP A 157 -11.11 14.58 19.45
N ALA A 158 -11.16 15.64 18.63
CA ALA A 158 -12.00 16.82 18.88
C ALA A 158 -13.50 16.46 18.96
N SER A 159 -14.00 15.67 18.00
CA SER A 159 -15.41 15.23 17.96
C SER A 159 -15.79 14.38 19.17
N SER A 160 -14.89 13.53 19.64
CA SER A 160 -15.12 12.66 20.81
C SER A 160 -15.12 13.45 22.12
N SER A 161 -14.36 14.54 22.18
CA SER A 161 -14.33 15.48 23.31
C SER A 161 -15.42 16.56 23.27
N ASN A 162 -16.31 16.54 22.26
CA ASN A 162 -17.32 17.58 22.00
C ASN A 162 -16.74 19.00 21.83
N ASP A 163 -15.50 19.12 21.35
CA ASP A 163 -14.89 20.42 21.02
C ASP A 163 -15.32 20.87 19.62
N GLU A 164 -16.47 21.54 19.55
CA GLU A 164 -17.02 22.06 18.29
C GLU A 164 -16.10 23.07 17.59
N THR A 165 -15.28 23.82 18.34
CA THR A 165 -14.42 24.86 17.76
C THR A 165 -13.27 24.23 17.00
N SER A 166 -12.59 23.27 17.64
CA SER A 166 -11.53 22.49 16.98
C SER A 166 -12.09 21.64 15.84
N GLN A 167 -13.27 21.05 16.01
CA GLN A 167 -13.95 20.28 14.96
C GLN A 167 -14.21 21.14 13.70
N LYS A 168 -14.78 22.35 13.86
CA LYS A 168 -15.01 23.28 12.75
C LYS A 168 -13.71 23.74 12.10
N SER A 169 -12.69 24.07 12.91
CA SER A 169 -11.37 24.47 12.39
C SER A 169 -10.70 23.38 11.55
N LEU A 170 -10.75 22.12 12.02
CA LEU A 170 -10.15 20.98 11.32
C LEU A 170 -10.90 20.63 10.03
N LEU A 171 -12.24 20.76 10.03
CA LEU A 171 -13.03 20.59 8.82
C LEU A 171 -12.66 21.64 7.75
N GLU A 172 -12.51 22.91 8.14
CA GLU A 172 -12.09 23.95 7.20
C GLU A 172 -10.65 23.74 6.70
N LYS A 173 -9.71 23.35 7.56
CA LYS A 173 -8.35 22.95 7.13
C LYS A 173 -8.38 21.80 6.12
N ALA A 174 -9.23 20.80 6.33
CA ALA A 174 -9.42 19.72 5.36
C ALA A 174 -9.98 20.25 4.04
N ARG A 175 -10.96 21.16 4.06
CA ARG A 175 -11.52 21.78 2.84
C ARG A 175 -10.47 22.56 2.06
N GLU A 176 -9.66 23.37 2.74
CA GLU A 176 -8.57 24.12 2.14
C GLU A 176 -7.55 23.20 1.48
N HIS A 177 -7.16 22.13 2.18
CA HIS A 177 -6.23 21.16 1.64
C HIS A 177 -6.79 20.47 0.38
N VAL A 178 -8.05 20.03 0.41
CA VAL A 178 -8.72 19.40 -0.74
C VAL A 178 -8.83 20.35 -1.93
N LYS A 179 -9.10 21.65 -1.71
CA LYS A 179 -9.10 22.68 -2.77
C LYS A 179 -7.73 22.85 -3.42
N GLY A 180 -6.64 22.63 -2.66
CA GLY A 180 -5.27 22.72 -3.15
C GLY A 180 -4.79 21.49 -3.95
N LEU A 181 -5.55 20.39 -3.95
CA LEU A 181 -5.19 19.19 -4.70
C LEU A 181 -5.40 19.41 -6.19
N VAL A 182 -4.41 19.05 -7.01
CA VAL A 182 -4.46 19.19 -8.48
C VAL A 182 -4.89 17.88 -9.14
N ASN A 183 -4.57 16.74 -8.52
CA ASN A 183 -4.86 15.42 -9.06
C ASN A 183 -6.34 15.06 -8.85
N LYS A 184 -7.06 14.72 -9.92
CA LYS A 184 -8.49 14.34 -9.87
C LYS A 184 -8.77 13.11 -9.00
N LYS A 185 -7.85 12.14 -8.93
CA LYS A 185 -8.00 10.95 -8.05
C LYS A 185 -7.88 11.33 -6.58
N GLU A 186 -6.92 12.21 -6.26
CA GLU A 186 -6.73 12.72 -4.90
C GLU A 186 -7.90 13.62 -4.48
N GLN A 187 -8.40 14.47 -5.38
CA GLN A 187 -9.61 15.29 -5.13
C GLN A 187 -10.82 14.41 -4.77
N LYS A 188 -11.10 13.35 -5.54
CA LYS A 188 -12.20 12.40 -5.23
C LYS A 188 -12.01 11.72 -3.86
N SER A 189 -10.77 11.38 -3.52
CA SER A 189 -10.44 10.81 -2.22
C SER A 189 -10.69 11.84 -1.12
N GLY A 190 -10.20 13.08 -1.30
CA GLY A 190 -10.41 14.20 -0.40
C GLY A 190 -11.87 14.57 -0.17
N GLU A 191 -12.71 14.56 -1.21
CA GLU A 191 -14.16 14.72 -1.08
C GLU A 191 -14.79 13.64 -0.20
N SER A 192 -14.25 12.43 -0.21
CA SER A 192 -14.73 11.33 0.64
C SER A 192 -14.41 11.57 2.11
N TYR A 193 -13.20 12.10 2.43
CA TYR A 193 -12.88 12.56 3.78
C TYR A 193 -13.86 13.63 4.27
N LEU A 194 -14.11 14.66 3.44
CA LEU A 194 -15.01 15.75 3.78
C LEU A 194 -16.44 15.25 4.05
N LYS A 195 -16.96 14.35 3.21
CA LYS A 195 -18.29 13.76 3.41
C LYS A 195 -18.39 12.97 4.71
N ILE A 196 -17.33 12.24 5.08
CA ILE A 196 -17.28 11.50 6.35
C ILE A 196 -17.27 12.48 7.53
N MET A 197 -16.39 13.49 7.51
CA MET A 197 -16.32 14.50 8.56
C MET A 197 -17.65 15.26 8.71
N GLU A 198 -18.27 15.70 7.61
CA GLU A 198 -19.60 16.34 7.62
C GLU A 198 -20.69 15.43 8.19
N SER A 199 -20.62 14.13 7.91
CA SER A 199 -21.56 13.15 8.47
C SER A 199 -21.35 12.96 9.97
N VAL A 200 -20.11 13.01 10.46
CA VAL A 200 -19.80 13.00 11.90
C VAL A 200 -20.32 14.27 12.58
N VAL A 201 -20.17 15.46 11.97
CA VAL A 201 -20.75 16.70 12.51
C VAL A 201 -22.27 16.59 12.64
N LYS A 202 -22.94 15.99 11.65
CA LYS A 202 -24.42 15.89 11.61
C LYS A 202 -24.99 14.77 12.49
N GLN A 203 -24.30 13.65 12.59
CA GLN A 203 -24.84 12.40 13.17
C GLN A 203 -24.06 11.88 14.38
N GLY A 204 -22.99 12.59 14.78
CA GLY A 204 -22.09 12.19 15.86
C GLY A 204 -21.07 11.11 15.45
N VAL A 205 -20.14 10.83 16.36
CA VAL A 205 -19.03 9.88 16.16
C VAL A 205 -19.49 8.44 15.89
N ASP A 206 -20.67 8.05 16.39
CA ASP A 206 -21.27 6.72 16.15
C ASP A 206 -21.54 6.43 14.67
N PHE A 207 -21.63 7.48 13.84
CA PHE A 207 -21.69 7.33 12.38
C PHE A 207 -20.53 6.49 11.85
N LEU A 208 -19.32 6.66 12.37
CA LEU A 208 -18.13 5.94 11.90
C LEU A 208 -18.27 4.43 12.09
N LYS A 209 -18.79 3.99 13.24
CA LYS A 209 -19.04 2.56 13.53
C LYS A 209 -20.11 1.99 12.59
N ARG A 210 -21.22 2.71 12.40
CA ARG A 210 -22.32 2.29 11.49
C ARG A 210 -21.84 2.22 10.05
N GLU A 211 -21.11 3.23 9.61
CA GLU A 211 -20.61 3.35 8.25
C GLU A 211 -19.54 2.29 7.96
N GLY A 212 -18.63 2.02 8.90
CA GLY A 212 -17.67 0.93 8.80
C GLY A 212 -18.35 -0.43 8.58
N ARG A 213 -19.36 -0.76 9.40
CA ARG A 213 -20.14 -2.00 9.23
C ARG A 213 -20.84 -2.07 7.88
N ARG A 214 -21.45 -0.97 7.43
CA ARG A 214 -22.15 -0.88 6.14
C ARG A 214 -21.18 -1.15 4.98
N VAL A 215 -20.02 -0.49 4.96
CA VAL A 215 -19.01 -0.65 3.90
C VAL A 215 -18.46 -2.08 3.89
N GLN A 216 -18.15 -2.65 5.05
CA GLN A 216 -17.69 -4.04 5.16
C GLN A 216 -18.71 -5.05 4.62
N ASN A 217 -20.00 -4.86 4.92
CA ASN A 217 -21.06 -5.73 4.40
C ASN A 217 -21.20 -5.61 2.87
N LEU A 218 -21.02 -4.41 2.32
CA LEU A 218 -21.06 -4.22 0.86
C LEU A 218 -19.86 -4.87 0.16
N LEU A 219 -18.67 -4.83 0.77
CA LEU A 219 -17.47 -5.47 0.23
C LEU A 219 -17.60 -7.00 0.16
N LYS A 220 -18.33 -7.61 1.11
CA LYS A 220 -18.66 -9.05 1.11
C LYS A 220 -19.69 -9.44 0.05
N GLY A 221 -20.45 -8.47 -0.46
CA GLY A 221 -21.49 -8.69 -1.46
C GLY A 221 -20.94 -8.93 -2.86
N LYS A 222 -21.81 -9.40 -3.77
CA LYS A 222 -21.48 -9.50 -5.19
C LYS A 222 -21.53 -8.10 -5.83
N ILE A 223 -20.37 -7.49 -5.95
CA ILE A 223 -20.16 -6.17 -6.58
C ILE A 223 -19.13 -6.27 -7.71
N ASN A 224 -19.20 -5.34 -8.67
CA ASN A 224 -18.21 -5.23 -9.74
C ASN A 224 -16.86 -4.71 -9.20
N ASN A 225 -15.80 -4.80 -10.01
CA ASN A 225 -14.44 -4.46 -9.57
C ASN A 225 -14.27 -2.97 -9.24
N GLU A 226 -14.83 -2.09 -10.07
CA GLU A 226 -14.77 -0.64 -9.83
C GLU A 226 -15.44 -0.25 -8.51
N LYS A 227 -16.63 -0.80 -8.22
CA LYS A 227 -17.34 -0.53 -6.97
C LYS A 227 -16.62 -1.13 -5.77
N ARG A 228 -15.96 -2.29 -5.95
CA ARG A 228 -15.13 -2.90 -4.91
C ARG A 228 -13.95 -2.00 -4.54
N GLU A 229 -13.25 -1.46 -5.54
CA GLU A 229 -12.15 -0.51 -5.33
C GLU A 229 -12.64 0.76 -4.62
N GLU A 230 -13.74 1.37 -5.07
CA GLU A 230 -14.32 2.56 -4.42
C GLU A 230 -14.68 2.29 -2.95
N LEU A 231 -15.30 1.14 -2.66
CA LEU A 231 -15.65 0.76 -1.30
C LEU A 231 -14.42 0.43 -0.46
N GLN A 232 -13.37 -0.15 -1.06
CA GLN A 232 -12.11 -0.42 -0.38
C GLN A 232 -11.40 0.89 -0.02
N HIS A 233 -11.35 1.86 -0.92
CA HIS A 233 -10.82 3.21 -0.62
C HIS A 233 -11.60 3.86 0.51
N ARG A 234 -12.93 3.78 0.47
CA ARG A 234 -13.77 4.31 1.55
C ARG A 234 -13.53 3.59 2.88
N ALA A 235 -13.32 2.28 2.86
CA ALA A 235 -12.95 1.50 4.06
C ALA A 235 -11.61 1.98 4.62
N ASN A 236 -10.61 2.17 3.76
CA ASN A 236 -9.27 2.65 4.13
C ASN A 236 -9.33 4.04 4.77
N ILE A 237 -10.08 4.98 4.18
CA ILE A 237 -10.30 6.33 4.73
C ILE A 237 -10.97 6.28 6.12
N LEU A 238 -11.92 5.36 6.32
CA LEU A 238 -12.57 5.20 7.62
C LEU A 238 -11.57 4.74 8.71
N LEU A 239 -10.51 4.00 8.34
CA LEU A 239 -9.48 3.58 9.29
C LEU A 239 -8.66 4.75 9.83
N SER A 240 -8.61 5.85 9.08
CA SER A 240 -7.91 7.08 9.47
C SER A 240 -8.59 7.79 10.63
N PHE A 241 -9.88 7.56 10.83
CA PHE A 241 -10.60 7.95 12.04
C PHE A 241 -10.38 6.83 13.06
N LYS A 242 -9.91 7.19 14.27
CA LYS A 242 -9.29 6.33 15.30
C LYS A 242 -10.16 5.19 15.88
N SER A 243 -11.23 4.79 15.20
CA SER A 243 -12.19 3.78 15.66
C SER A 243 -11.71 2.31 15.57
N LEU A 244 -10.51 2.00 15.06
CA LEU A 244 -9.97 0.62 15.11
C LEU A 244 -9.18 0.29 16.37
N LYS A 245 -8.55 1.29 17.00
CA LYS A 245 -7.90 1.04 18.30
C LYS A 245 -8.97 0.68 19.33
N GLU A 246 -10.11 1.34 19.28
CA GLU A 246 -11.30 0.98 20.07
C GLU A 246 -11.88 -0.38 19.67
N THR A 247 -12.00 -0.72 18.38
CA THR A 247 -12.52 -2.05 17.97
C THR A 247 -11.65 -3.20 18.49
N VAL A 248 -10.32 -3.04 18.50
CA VAL A 248 -9.40 -4.03 19.08
C VAL A 248 -9.52 -4.08 20.60
N THR A 249 -9.78 -2.94 21.26
CA THR A 249 -9.95 -2.90 22.71
C THR A 249 -11.31 -3.49 23.13
N GLU A 250 -12.39 -3.14 22.43
CA GLU A 250 -13.74 -3.69 22.60
C GLU A 250 -13.77 -5.21 22.36
N THR A 251 -13.08 -5.71 21.32
CA THR A 251 -12.96 -7.17 21.09
C THR A 251 -12.11 -7.87 22.16
N LEU A 252 -11.04 -7.25 22.65
CA LEU A 252 -10.24 -7.79 23.74
C LEU A 252 -11.02 -7.83 25.06
N ASP A 253 -11.85 -6.83 25.33
CA ASP A 253 -12.65 -6.76 26.55
C ASP A 253 -13.85 -7.73 26.48
N GLU A 254 -14.52 -7.87 25.34
CA GLU A 254 -15.54 -8.91 25.12
C GLU A 254 -14.98 -10.33 25.30
N ILE A 255 -13.72 -10.58 24.91
CA ILE A 255 -13.06 -11.88 25.10
C ILE A 255 -12.75 -12.12 26.58
N LYS A 256 -12.25 -11.11 27.31
CA LYS A 256 -11.97 -11.23 28.74
C LYS A 256 -13.23 -11.54 29.55
N ASP A 257 -14.34 -10.86 29.26
CA ASP A 257 -15.61 -11.07 29.97
C ASP A 257 -16.13 -12.51 29.76
N LYS A 258 -16.05 -13.03 28.53
CA LYS A 258 -16.42 -14.43 28.24
C LYS A 258 -15.53 -15.45 28.95
N VAL A 259 -14.23 -15.17 29.10
CA VAL A 259 -13.29 -16.05 29.81
C VAL A 259 -13.59 -16.08 31.31
N VAL A 260 -13.94 -14.93 31.90
CA VAL A 260 -14.33 -14.84 33.32
C VAL A 260 -15.62 -15.62 33.58
N GLU A 261 -16.62 -15.48 32.71
CA GLU A 261 -17.89 -16.21 32.82
C GLU A 261 -17.69 -17.73 32.70
N ALA A 262 -16.88 -18.17 31.73
CA ALA A 262 -16.52 -19.58 31.56
C ALA A 262 -15.75 -20.14 32.77
N ALA A 263 -14.82 -19.37 33.34
CA ALA A 263 -14.07 -19.77 34.53
C ALA A 263 -14.97 -19.93 35.77
N LYS A 264 -16.01 -19.11 35.89
CA LYS A 264 -17.00 -19.20 36.97
C LYS A 264 -17.85 -20.47 36.86
N GLN A 265 -18.32 -20.79 35.64
CA GLN A 265 -19.10 -22.01 35.37
C GLN A 265 -18.27 -23.28 35.64
N VAL A 266 -16.99 -23.29 35.29
CA VAL A 266 -16.09 -24.43 35.59
C VAL A 266 -15.90 -24.60 37.10
N LYS A 267 -15.76 -23.50 37.84
CA LYS A 267 -15.63 -23.55 39.31
C LYS A 267 -16.86 -24.15 39.99
N GLU A 268 -18.05 -23.74 39.56
CA GLU A 268 -19.33 -24.26 40.09
C GLU A 268 -19.52 -25.75 39.77
N THR A 269 -19.07 -26.20 38.59
CA THR A 269 -19.13 -27.62 38.18
C THR A 269 -18.15 -28.50 38.97
N VAL A 270 -16.98 -27.96 39.35
CA VAL A 270 -15.97 -28.70 40.14
C VAL A 270 -16.37 -28.80 41.61
N THR A 271 -17.02 -27.78 42.19
CA THR A 271 -17.52 -27.83 43.58
C THR A 271 -18.80 -28.65 43.75
N GLY A 272 -19.58 -28.84 42.70
CA GLY A 272 -20.79 -29.69 42.74
C GLY A 272 -20.51 -31.19 42.69
N ASN A 273 -19.28 -31.61 42.38
CA ASN A 273 -18.90 -33.02 42.21
C ASN A 273 -18.09 -33.60 43.39
N THR A 274 -17.97 -32.85 44.48
CA THR A 274 -17.25 -33.27 45.71
C THR A 274 -18.15 -33.79 46.84
N ASP A 275 -19.48 -33.83 46.64
CA ASP A 275 -20.46 -34.34 47.62
C ASP A 275 -21.14 -35.66 47.16
N LEU A 276 -20.39 -36.58 46.56
CA LEU A 276 -20.83 -37.97 46.31
C LEU A 276 -19.81 -38.97 46.86
#